data_AF-A0A520JBW5-F1
#
_entry.id   AF-A0A520JBW5-F1
#
_cell.length_a   1.000
_cell.length_b   1.000
_cell.length_c   1.000
_cell.angle_alpha   90.00
_cell.angle_beta   90.00
_cell.angle_gamma   90.00
#
_symmetry.space_group_name_H-M   'P 1'
#
loop_
_entity.id
_entity.type
_entity.pdbx_description
1 polymer ?
#
loop_
_entity_poly.entity_id
_entity_poly.type
_entity_poly.pdbx_seq_one_letter_code
_entity_poly.pdbx_strand_id
1 'polypeptide(L)'
;MIGLVLVTHGRLAEEFVRAMVHVVGPQERVGTIAIGPDDDMEERRADIAAAIAEVDSGRGVIVLTDLFGGTPSNLAISLMERGR
;
A
#
# COMPACT_ATOMS: atom_id res chain seq x y z
N MET A 1 -2.71 6.77 -14.82
CA MET A 1 -3.44 7.01 -13.55
C MET A 1 -2.42 7.16 -12.44
N ILE A 2 -2.71 7.81 -11.30
CA ILE A 2 -1.79 7.70 -10.15
C ILE A 2 -2.11 6.34 -9.50
N GLY A 3 -1.11 5.51 -9.25
CA GLY A 3 -1.31 4.20 -8.58
C GLY A 3 -1.60 4.38 -7.10
N LEU A 4 -2.27 3.41 -6.48
CA LEU A 4 -2.60 3.44 -5.06
C LEU A 4 -2.15 2.14 -4.39
N VAL A 5 -1.43 2.24 -3.27
CA VAL A 5 -1.12 1.09 -2.42
C VAL A 5 -1.56 1.41 -0.99
N LEU A 6 -2.43 0.57 -0.42
CA LEU A 6 -2.82 0.67 0.99
C LEU A 6 -1.98 -0.31 1.80
N VAL A 7 -1.27 0.16 2.81
CA VAL A 7 -0.46 -0.67 3.72
C VAL A 7 -1.00 -0.47 5.15
N THR A 8 -1.58 -1.50 5.74
CA THR A 8 -2.25 -1.39 7.06
C THR A 8 -1.98 -2.62 7.92
N HIS A 9 -2.21 -2.52 9.23
CA HIS A 9 -2.28 -3.71 10.07
C HIS A 9 -3.53 -4.54 9.76
N GLY A 10 -3.39 -5.86 9.85
CA GLY A 10 -4.47 -6.80 9.58
C GLY A 10 -5.11 -6.57 8.20
N ARG A 11 -6.41 -6.85 8.09
CA ARG A 11 -7.13 -6.82 6.79
C ARG A 11 -7.78 -5.48 6.45
N LEU A 12 -7.41 -4.40 7.14
CA LEU A 12 -8.07 -3.09 6.98
C LEU A 12 -7.98 -2.55 5.54
N ALA A 13 -6.82 -2.64 4.91
CA ALA A 13 -6.61 -2.23 3.51
C ALA A 13 -7.57 -2.94 2.54
N GLU A 14 -7.72 -4.27 2.68
CA GLU A 14 -8.63 -5.07 1.84
C GLU A 14 -10.08 -4.63 2.02
N GLU A 15 -10.51 -4.40 3.26
CA GLU A 15 -11.89 -4.01 3.54
C GLU A 15 -12.17 -2.56 3.08
N PHE A 16 -11.17 -1.67 3.10
CA PHE A 16 -11.28 -0.36 2.45
C PHE A 16 -11.48 -0.47 0.94
N VAL A 17 -10.69 -1.32 0.26
CA VAL A 17 -10.84 -1.53 -1.18
C VAL A 17 -12.20 -2.15 -1.51
N ARG A 18 -12.67 -3.12 -0.71
CA ARG A 18 -14.01 -3.70 -0.86
C ARG A 18 -15.11 -2.65 -0.74
N ALA A 19 -15.04 -1.79 0.28
CA ALA A 19 -16.00 -0.71 0.47
C ALA A 19 -15.96 0.30 -0.69
N MET A 20 -14.77 0.70 -1.14
CA MET A 20 -14.59 1.58 -2.29
C MET A 20 -15.21 0.96 -3.55
N VAL A 21 -14.88 -0.29 -3.88
CA VAL A 21 -15.42 -0.98 -5.06
C VAL A 21 -16.94 -1.13 -4.98
N HIS A 22 -17.50 -1.37 -3.79
CA HIS A 22 -18.94 -1.40 -3.60
C HIS A 22 -19.62 -0.06 -3.96
N VAL A 23 -18.99 1.07 -3.63
CA VAL A 23 -19.57 2.41 -3.83
C VAL A 23 -19.33 2.95 -5.24
N VAL A 24 -18.12 2.79 -5.79
CA VAL A 24 -17.70 3.43 -7.05
C VAL A 24 -17.36 2.44 -8.16
N GLY A 25 -17.53 1.14 -7.93
CA GLY A 25 -17.21 0.08 -8.89
C GLY A 25 -15.72 -0.30 -8.92
N PRO A 26 -15.35 -1.29 -9.74
CA PRO A 26 -13.98 -1.81 -9.84
C PRO A 26 -12.97 -0.69 -10.12
N GLN A 27 -11.84 -0.73 -9.42
CA GLN A 27 -10.75 0.22 -9.61
C GLN A 27 -9.53 -0.51 -10.14
N GLU A 28 -8.84 0.12 -11.09
CA GLU A 28 -7.56 -0.34 -11.61
C GLU A 28 -6.42 0.26 -10.78
N ARG A 29 -5.25 -0.41 -10.75
CA ARG A 29 -4.02 0.12 -10.14
C ARG A 29 -4.16 0.44 -8.65
N VAL A 30 -4.86 -0.44 -7.94
CA VAL A 30 -4.98 -0.41 -6.48
C VAL A 30 -4.43 -1.70 -5.92
N GLY A 31 -3.43 -1.60 -5.05
CA GLY A 31 -2.82 -2.70 -4.32
C GLY A 31 -3.08 -2.58 -2.81
N THR A 32 -3.05 -3.71 -2.11
CA THR A 32 -3.23 -3.78 -0.65
C THR A 32 -2.18 -4.68 -0.04
N ILE A 33 -1.54 -4.23 1.04
CA ILE A 33 -0.62 -5.00 1.85
C ILE A 33 -1.11 -5.00 3.29
N ALA A 34 -1.26 -6.20 3.84
CA ALA A 34 -1.54 -6.43 5.25
C ALA A 34 -0.23 -6.66 6.00
N ILE A 35 -0.09 -6.05 7.18
CA ILE A 35 0.99 -6.30 8.13
C ILE A 35 0.43 -7.03 9.35
N GLY A 36 0.91 -8.24 9.58
CA GLY A 36 0.66 -9.08 10.73
C GLY A 36 1.71 -8.90 11.84
N PRO A 37 1.43 -9.42 13.05
CA PRO A 37 2.34 -9.31 14.21
C PRO A 37 3.61 -10.15 14.08
N ASP A 38 3.55 -11.26 13.33
CA ASP A 38 4.64 -12.23 13.17
C ASP A 38 5.31 -12.15 11.78
N ASP A 39 4.97 -11.12 10.99
CA ASP A 39 5.51 -10.96 9.64
C ASP A 39 6.99 -10.59 9.66
N ASP A 40 7.73 -11.10 8.68
CA ASP A 40 9.09 -10.65 8.43
C ASP A 40 9.07 -9.28 7.73
N MET A 41 9.79 -8.32 8.31
CA MET A 41 9.76 -6.93 7.86
C MET A 41 10.44 -6.71 6.51
N GLU A 42 11.46 -7.50 6.17
CA GLU A 42 12.13 -7.42 4.87
C GLU A 42 11.26 -8.03 3.77
N GLU A 43 10.56 -9.13 4.07
CA GLU A 43 9.56 -9.68 3.16
C GLU A 43 8.42 -8.69 2.92
N ARG A 44 7.87 -8.08 3.98
CA ARG A 44 6.81 -7.06 3.83
C ARG A 44 7.32 -5.84 3.05
N ARG A 45 8.56 -5.41 3.26
CA ARG A 45 9.19 -4.33 2.48
C ARG A 45 9.24 -4.70 0.99
N ALA A 46 9.65 -5.92 0.65
CA ALA A 46 9.71 -6.40 -0.73
C ALA A 46 8.31 -6.45 -1.36
N ASP A 47 7.30 -6.93 -0.63
CA ASP A 47 5.92 -6.98 -1.09
C ASP A 47 5.36 -5.58 -1.37
N ILE A 48 5.64 -4.60 -0.51
CA ILE A 48 5.24 -3.20 -0.76
C ILE A 48 5.92 -2.66 -2.02
N ALA A 49 7.22 -2.93 -2.21
CA ALA A 49 7.94 -2.49 -3.41
C ALA A 49 7.37 -3.12 -4.69
N ALA A 50 7.03 -4.41 -4.65
CA ALA A 50 6.40 -5.11 -5.77
C ALA A 50 5.02 -4.53 -6.08
N ALA A 51 4.19 -4.29 -5.07
CA ALA A 51 2.87 -3.67 -5.25
C ALA A 51 2.96 -2.26 -5.84
N ILE A 52 3.93 -1.44 -5.41
CA ILE A 52 4.20 -0.12 -5.98
C ILE A 52 4.54 -0.24 -7.48
N ALA A 53 5.44 -1.16 -7.83
CA ALA A 53 5.85 -1.36 -9.22
C ALA A 53 4.68 -1.85 -10.11
N GLU A 54 3.80 -2.70 -9.58
CA GLU A 54 2.63 -3.22 -10.29
C GLU A 54 1.59 -2.12 -10.60
N VAL A 55 1.33 -1.23 -9.65
CA VAL A 55 0.31 -0.17 -9.83
C VAL A 55 0.83 1.05 -10.59
N ASP A 56 2.15 1.27 -10.62
CA ASP A 56 2.74 2.44 -11.28
C ASP A 56 2.42 2.45 -12.79
N SER A 57 1.95 3.61 -13.26
CA SER A 57 1.64 3.88 -14.66
C SER A 57 2.55 4.96 -15.27
N GLY A 58 3.67 5.27 -14.62
CA GLY A 58 4.54 6.39 -14.97
C GLY A 58 4.01 7.75 -14.52
N ARG A 59 2.98 7.79 -13.67
CA ARG A 59 2.47 9.03 -13.05
C ARG A 59 2.62 9.04 -11.52
N GLY A 60 3.42 8.12 -10.98
CA GLY A 60 3.66 8.00 -9.55
C GLY A 60 2.60 7.17 -8.82
N VAL A 61 2.89 6.89 -7.55
CA VAL A 61 2.11 6.03 -6.66
C VAL A 61 1.90 6.73 -5.33
N ILE A 62 0.67 6.67 -4.81
CA ILE A 62 0.33 7.10 -3.45
C ILE A 62 0.32 5.86 -2.56
N VAL A 63 1.09 5.91 -1.48
CA VAL A 63 1.05 4.90 -0.42
C VAL A 63 0.23 5.45 0.75
N LEU A 64 -0.88 4.80 1.07
CA LEU A 64 -1.73 5.13 2.22
C LEU A 64 -1.46 4.16 3.36
N THR A 65 -1.38 4.69 4.57
CA THR A 65 -1.19 3.88 5.78
C THR A 65 -2.24 4.21 6.83
N ASP A 66 -2.49 3.25 7.72
CA ASP A 66 -3.47 3.38 8.80
C ASP A 66 -3.01 4.33 9.91
N LEU A 67 -1.79 4.13 10.40
CA LEU A 67 -1.24 4.82 11.56
C LEU A 67 0.17 5.31 11.27
N PHE A 68 0.35 6.64 11.36
CA PHE A 68 1.66 7.26 11.29
C PHE A 68 2.54 6.84 12.49
N GLY A 69 3.79 6.52 12.23
CA GLY A 69 4.75 6.00 13.22
C GLY A 69 4.66 4.49 13.45
N GLY A 70 3.65 3.82 12.90
CA GLY A 70 3.54 2.36 12.91
C GLY A 70 4.39 1.68 11.83
N THR A 71 4.53 0.36 11.94
CA THR A 71 5.26 -0.48 10.99
C THR A 71 4.89 -0.22 9.52
N PRO A 72 3.59 -0.17 9.12
CA PRO A 72 3.21 0.17 7.76
C PRO A 72 3.82 1.48 7.26
N SER A 73 3.75 2.54 8.07
CA SER A 73 4.26 3.86 7.69
C SER A 73 5.79 3.90 7.61
N ASN A 74 6.49 3.22 8.51
CA ASN A 74 7.95 3.17 8.50
C ASN A 74 8.48 2.41 7.28
N LEU A 75 7.85 1.27 6.95
CA LEU A 75 8.18 0.51 5.75
C LEU A 75 7.90 1.33 4.48
N ALA A 76 6.75 2.01 4.40
CA ALA A 76 6.43 2.88 3.27
C ALA A 76 7.46 4.02 3.09
N ILE A 77 7.81 4.74 4.17
CA ILE A 77 8.78 5.83 4.13
C ILE A 77 10.15 5.33 3.67
N SER A 78 10.55 4.14 4.11
CA SER A 78 11.84 3.55 3.76
C SER A 78 12.00 3.17 2.28
N LEU A 79 10.89 3.21 1.51
CA LEU A 79 10.85 2.99 0.06
C LEU A 79 10.72 4.30 -0.73
N MET A 80 10.55 5.44 -0.07
CA MET A 80 10.41 6.74 -0.74
C MET A 80 11.77 7.26 -1.22
N GLU A 81 11.87 7.60 -2.51
CA GLU A 81 12.97 8.41 -3.02
C GLU A 81 12.72 9.90 -2.68
N ARG A 82 13.69 10.57 -2.05
CA ARG A 82 13.55 11.99 -1.74
C ARG A 82 13.66 12.84 -3.01
N GLY A 83 12.69 13.72 -3.25
CA GLY A 83 12.76 14.74 -4.30
C GLY A 83 12.31 14.29 -5.70
N ARG A 84 11.63 13.15 -5.79
CA ARG A 84 10.87 12.68 -6.95
C ARG A 84 9.45 12.34 -6.52
#